data_AF-A0A357ZWV3-F1
#
_entry.id   AF-A0A357ZWV3-F1
#
_cell.length_a   1.000
_cell.length_b   1.000
_cell.length_c   1.000
_cell.angle_alpha   90.00
_cell.angle_beta   90.00
_cell.angle_gamma   90.00
#
_symmetry.space_group_name_H-M   'P 1'
#
loop_
_entity.id
_entity.type
_entity.pdbx_description
1 polymer ?
#
loop_
_entity_poly.entity_id
_entity_poly.type
_entity_poly.pdbx_seq_one_letter_code
_entity_poly.pdbx_strand_id
1 'polypeptide(L)'
;MGPPGSDAKFVSRPLDAERRLVDRIISVVNSLAAAERENALLIQQKPGSEFVRNDELQNQPVEVLRYGMRNMYWIGVESNRMVRFDGNAESGTAPVVVDLIMPGTQTITPPPLRNIIASDTIQSLYSSLTGS
;
A
#
# COMPACT_ATOMS: atom_id res chain seq x y z
N MET A 1 -34.85 17.20 11.23
CA MET A 1 -33.87 16.76 10.20
C MET A 1 -32.49 17.04 10.76
N GLY A 2 -31.63 16.02 10.91
CA GLY A 2 -30.23 16.24 11.25
C GLY A 2 -29.49 16.93 10.10
N PRO A 3 -28.32 17.55 10.35
CA PRO A 3 -27.53 18.14 9.28
C PRO A 3 -27.16 17.08 8.23
N PRO A 4 -27.04 17.46 6.94
CA PRO A 4 -26.54 16.55 5.91
C PRO A 4 -25.20 15.95 6.36
N GLY A 5 -25.07 14.62 6.31
CA GLY A 5 -23.87 13.91 6.76
C GLY A 5 -23.85 13.48 8.23
N SER A 6 -24.91 13.71 9.02
CA SER A 6 -24.98 13.23 10.43
C SER A 6 -24.88 11.70 10.60
N ASP A 7 -25.19 10.93 9.54
CA ASP A 7 -25.04 9.46 9.52
C ASP A 7 -23.76 8.99 8.77
N ALA A 8 -22.97 9.91 8.24
CA ALA A 8 -21.76 9.58 7.51
C ALA A 8 -20.67 9.06 8.44
N LYS A 9 -20.10 7.90 8.11
CA LYS A 9 -19.03 7.24 8.90
C LYS A 9 -17.71 7.18 8.16
N PHE A 10 -17.71 7.51 6.88
CA PHE A 10 -16.55 7.39 6.00
C PHE A 10 -16.35 8.66 5.19
N VAL A 11 -15.08 9.01 4.97
CA VAL A 11 -14.68 10.16 4.17
C VAL A 11 -13.96 9.66 2.93
N SER A 12 -14.41 10.10 1.76
CA SER A 12 -13.72 9.91 0.48
C SER A 12 -12.87 11.12 0.17
N ARG A 13 -11.64 10.89 -0.31
CA ARG A 13 -10.70 11.96 -0.71
C ARG A 13 -9.76 11.48 -1.82
N PRO A 14 -9.21 12.38 -2.65
CA PRO A 14 -8.12 12.05 -3.56
C PRO A 14 -6.84 11.59 -2.80
N LEU A 15 -6.04 10.75 -3.46
CA LEU A 15 -4.72 10.33 -2.98
C LEU A 15 -3.69 11.46 -3.19
N ASP A 16 -2.88 11.74 -2.17
CA ASP A 16 -1.76 12.68 -2.18
C ASP A 16 -0.50 11.98 -1.63
N ALA A 17 0.12 11.15 -2.48
CA ALA A 17 1.28 10.33 -2.11
C ALA A 17 2.56 11.16 -1.84
N GLU A 18 2.60 12.41 -2.29
CA GLU A 18 3.73 13.31 -2.08
C GLU A 18 3.72 13.86 -0.65
N ARG A 19 2.56 14.36 -0.19
CA ARG A 19 2.46 15.09 1.08
C ARG A 19 1.95 14.23 2.24
N ARG A 20 1.31 13.08 1.97
CA ARG A 20 0.70 12.24 3.01
C ARG A 20 1.32 10.85 3.05
N LEU A 21 1.90 10.50 4.19
CA LEU A 21 2.51 9.18 4.43
C LEU A 21 1.52 8.03 4.21
N VAL A 22 0.27 8.19 4.64
CA VAL A 22 -0.78 7.18 4.44
C VAL A 22 -1.04 6.91 2.97
N ASP A 23 -1.12 7.96 2.14
CA ASP A 23 -1.38 7.81 0.69
C ASP A 23 -0.17 7.22 -0.03
N ARG A 24 1.03 7.52 0.46
CA ARG A 24 2.26 6.89 -0.02
C ARG A 24 2.24 5.38 0.24
N ILE A 25 1.86 4.95 1.44
CA ILE A 25 1.72 3.53 1.77
C ILE A 25 0.64 2.87 0.90
N ILE A 26 -0.52 3.52 0.72
CA ILE A 26 -1.58 3.02 -0.17
C ILE A 26 -1.05 2.87 -1.60
N SER A 27 -0.27 3.83 -2.09
CA SER A 27 0.36 3.75 -3.41
C SER A 27 1.32 2.55 -3.51
N VAL A 28 2.15 2.30 -2.49
CA VAL A 28 3.05 1.14 -2.46
C VAL A 28 2.24 -0.16 -2.50
N VAL A 29 1.21 -0.29 -1.65
CA VAL A 29 0.36 -1.48 -1.63
C VAL A 29 -0.34 -1.68 -2.98
N ASN A 30 -0.84 -0.62 -3.61
CA ASN A 30 -1.44 -0.70 -4.95
C ASN A 30 -0.43 -1.15 -6.02
N SER A 31 0.82 -0.67 -5.96
CA SER A 31 1.88 -1.12 -6.87
C SER A 31 2.23 -2.59 -6.67
N LEU A 32 2.30 -3.06 -5.42
CA LEU A 32 2.53 -4.47 -5.11
C LEU A 32 1.34 -5.37 -5.51
N ALA A 33 0.13 -4.82 -5.58
CA ALA A 33 -1.08 -5.51 -6.01
C ALA A 33 -1.31 -5.47 -7.53
N ALA A 34 -0.39 -4.86 -8.30
CA ALA A 34 -0.53 -4.77 -9.75
C ALA A 34 -0.58 -6.18 -10.37
N ALA A 35 -1.57 -6.41 -11.23
CA ALA A 35 -1.74 -7.70 -11.92
C ALA A 35 -0.77 -7.89 -13.09
N GLU A 36 -0.04 -6.84 -13.47
CA GLU A 36 0.95 -6.90 -14.54
C GLU A 36 2.21 -7.63 -14.07
N ARG A 37 2.59 -8.69 -14.81
CA ARG A 37 3.83 -9.40 -14.56
C ARG A 37 5.01 -8.51 -14.94
N GLU A 38 5.90 -8.24 -13.99
CA GLU A 38 7.19 -7.63 -14.32
C GLU A 38 8.00 -8.60 -15.19
N ASN A 39 8.66 -8.07 -16.23
CA ASN A 39 9.50 -8.87 -17.12
C ASN A 39 10.82 -9.21 -16.42
N ALA A 40 11.06 -10.49 -16.14
CA ALA A 40 12.25 -10.97 -15.44
C ALA A 40 13.58 -10.52 -16.09
N LEU A 41 13.61 -10.31 -17.42
CA LEU A 41 14.79 -9.81 -18.11
C LEU A 41 15.07 -8.32 -17.81
N LEU A 42 14.03 -7.51 -17.59
CA LEU A 42 14.19 -6.11 -17.18
C LEU A 42 14.61 -6.00 -15.71
N ILE A 43 14.25 -7.00 -14.88
CA ILE A 43 14.68 -7.04 -13.48
C ILE A 43 16.20 -7.22 -13.39
N GLN A 44 16.76 -8.17 -14.15
CA GLN A 44 18.19 -8.46 -14.18
C GLN A 44 19.04 -7.32 -14.74
N GLN A 45 18.46 -6.45 -15.58
CA GLN A 45 19.15 -5.31 -16.16
C GLN A 45 19.28 -4.11 -15.21
N LYS A 46 18.54 -4.09 -14.09
CA LYS A 46 18.61 -2.97 -13.15
C LYS A 46 19.84 -3.11 -12.25
N PRO A 47 20.79 -2.14 -12.29
CA PRO A 47 21.99 -2.19 -11.46
C PRO A 47 21.66 -2.34 -9.98
N GLY A 48 22.40 -3.22 -9.30
CA GLY A 48 22.21 -3.53 -7.89
C GLY A 48 21.24 -4.67 -7.63
N SER A 49 20.48 -5.15 -8.62
CA SER A 49 19.59 -6.30 -8.43
C SER A 49 20.40 -7.58 -8.24
N GLU A 50 20.16 -8.32 -7.16
CA GLU A 50 20.87 -9.55 -6.84
C GLU A 50 20.09 -10.43 -5.86
N PHE A 51 20.45 -11.72 -5.83
CA PHE A 51 20.15 -12.55 -4.67
C PHE A 51 21.01 -12.07 -3.49
N VAL A 52 20.37 -11.83 -2.35
CA VAL A 52 21.04 -11.32 -1.15
C VAL A 52 21.41 -12.47 -0.22
N ARG A 53 20.42 -13.29 0.17
CA ARG A 53 20.60 -14.42 1.10
C ARG A 53 19.36 -15.31 1.18
N ASN A 54 19.54 -16.47 1.80
CA ASN A 54 18.45 -17.23 2.40
C ASN A 54 18.21 -16.74 3.83
N ASP A 55 16.96 -16.72 4.27
CA ASP A 55 16.57 -16.25 5.60
C ASP A 55 15.33 -17.03 6.09
N GLU A 56 14.82 -16.66 7.26
CA GLU A 56 13.59 -17.21 7.84
C GLU A 56 12.67 -16.07 8.29
N LEU A 57 11.41 -16.10 7.85
CA LEU A 57 10.39 -15.12 8.22
C LEU A 57 9.17 -15.85 8.79
N GLN A 58 8.82 -15.58 10.06
CA GLN A 58 7.66 -16.17 10.72
C GLN A 58 7.63 -17.71 10.65
N ASN A 59 8.78 -18.35 10.89
CA ASN A 59 8.99 -19.80 10.76
C ASN A 59 8.82 -20.36 9.33
N GLN A 60 8.87 -19.51 8.31
CA GLN A 60 8.86 -19.91 6.90
C GLN A 60 10.22 -19.61 6.26
N PRO A 61 10.85 -20.58 5.56
CA PRO A 61 12.07 -20.34 4.80
C PRO A 61 11.80 -19.41 3.62
N VAL A 62 12.68 -18.43 3.43
CA VAL A 62 12.55 -17.38 2.42
C VAL A 62 13.87 -17.09 1.70
N GLU A 63 13.77 -16.71 0.43
CA GLU A 63 14.85 -16.10 -0.34
C GLU A 63 14.69 -14.59 -0.35
N VAL A 64 15.77 -13.86 -0.03
CA VAL A 64 15.78 -12.40 -0.04
C VAL A 64 16.46 -11.93 -1.31
N LEU A 65 15.71 -11.20 -2.13
CA LEU A 65 16.15 -10.67 -3.42
C LEU A 65 16.16 -9.14 -3.35
N ARG A 66 17.24 -8.52 -3.82
CA ARG A 66 17.29 -7.07 -4.03
C ARG A 66 16.92 -6.76 -5.46
N TYR A 67 16.08 -5.74 -5.65
CA TYR A 67 15.84 -5.11 -6.95
C TYR A 67 16.31 -3.65 -6.92
N GLY A 68 17.25 -3.30 -7.79
CA GLY A 68 17.94 -2.01 -7.71
C GLY A 68 18.81 -1.90 -6.45
N MET A 69 18.82 -0.72 -5.82
CA MET A 69 19.63 -0.49 -4.61
C MET A 69 18.82 -0.44 -3.30
N ARG A 70 17.48 -0.44 -3.39
CA ARG A 70 16.63 0.02 -2.28
C ARG A 70 15.43 -0.85 -1.96
N ASN A 71 15.10 -1.81 -2.82
CA ASN A 71 13.92 -2.65 -2.66
C ASN A 71 14.36 -4.10 -2.38
N MET A 72 13.82 -4.69 -1.33
CA MET A 72 13.94 -6.10 -0.97
C MET A 72 12.62 -6.81 -1.20
N TYR A 73 12.70 -8.00 -1.75
CA TYR A 73 11.59 -8.91 -1.96
C TYR A 73 11.92 -10.20 -1.23
N TRP A 74 11.01 -10.62 -0.36
CA TRP A 74 11.15 -11.84 0.42
C TRP A 74 10.20 -12.88 -0.17
N ILE A 75 10.76 -13.92 -0.76
CA ILE A 75 10.02 -14.95 -1.50
C ILE A 75 10.02 -16.24 -0.67
N GLY A 76 8.84 -16.75 -0.33
CA GLY A 76 8.73 -18.02 0.39
C GLY A 76 9.17 -19.19 -0.47
N VAL A 77 10.19 -19.93 -0.05
CA VAL A 77 10.85 -21.01 -0.81
C VAL A 77 9.85 -22.07 -1.28
N GLU A 78 8.94 -22.48 -0.40
CA GLU A 78 7.97 -23.52 -0.72
C GLU A 78 6.81 -23.00 -1.59
N SER A 79 6.37 -21.76 -1.32
CA SER A 79 5.18 -21.18 -1.95
C SER A 79 5.48 -20.51 -3.29
N ASN A 80 6.74 -20.13 -3.55
CA ASN A 80 7.17 -19.23 -4.62
C ASN A 80 6.36 -17.93 -4.69
N ARG A 81 5.92 -17.42 -3.53
CA ARG A 81 5.16 -16.19 -3.40
C ARG A 81 5.94 -15.17 -2.59
N MET A 82 5.74 -13.90 -2.93
CA MET A 82 6.21 -12.80 -2.09
C MET A 82 5.43 -12.81 -0.77
N VAL A 83 6.16 -12.86 0.34
CA VAL A 83 5.61 -12.84 1.70
C VAL A 83 5.93 -11.54 2.43
N ARG A 84 6.98 -10.82 2.00
CA ARG A 84 7.31 -9.48 2.49
C ARG A 84 7.96 -8.64 1.39
N PHE A 85 7.72 -7.34 1.46
CA PHE A 85 8.42 -6.31 0.70
C PHE A 85 9.01 -5.28 1.66
N ASP A 86 10.29 -4.96 1.48
CA ASP A 86 10.92 -3.81 2.14
C ASP A 86 11.35 -2.81 1.07
N GLY A 87 10.77 -1.62 1.10
CA GLY A 87 11.12 -0.53 0.20
C GLY A 87 11.62 0.68 0.98
N ASN A 88 12.46 1.48 0.35
CA ASN A 88 12.74 2.83 0.83
C ASN A 88 12.40 3.85 -0.25
N ALA A 89 11.69 4.91 0.14
CA ALA A 89 11.41 6.03 -0.75
C ALA A 89 12.72 6.65 -1.28
N GLU A 90 12.66 7.34 -2.42
CA GLU A 90 13.86 7.90 -3.06
C GLU A 90 14.70 8.81 -2.15
N SER A 91 14.06 9.45 -1.16
CA SER A 91 14.68 10.33 -0.17
C SER A 91 15.30 9.62 1.04
N GLY A 92 15.12 8.29 1.19
CA GLY A 92 15.65 7.52 2.32
C GLY A 92 14.91 7.72 3.66
N THR A 93 13.93 8.62 3.72
CA THR A 93 13.30 9.10 4.96
C THR A 93 12.03 8.35 5.37
N ALA A 94 11.65 7.30 4.65
CA ALA A 94 10.43 6.54 4.93
C ALA A 94 10.58 5.09 4.44
N PRO A 95 11.28 4.22 5.19
CA PRO A 95 11.25 2.79 4.91
C PRO A 95 9.84 2.26 5.11
N VAL A 96 9.37 1.45 4.17
CA VAL A 96 8.07 0.80 4.20
C VAL A 96 8.31 -0.71 4.18
N VAL A 97 7.76 -1.39 5.17
CA VAL A 97 7.72 -2.86 5.24
C VAL A 97 6.28 -3.29 5.07
N VAL A 98 6.03 -4.21 4.14
CA VAL A 98 4.71 -4.77 3.86
C VAL A 98 4.76 -6.27 4.03
N ASP A 99 4.01 -6.81 4.99
CA ASP A 99 3.86 -8.24 5.22
C ASP A 99 2.57 -8.75 4.57
N LEU A 100 2.69 -9.79 3.75
CA LEU A 100 1.59 -10.42 3.03
C LEU A 100 1.18 -11.70 3.76
N ILE A 101 0.31 -11.55 4.75
CA ILE A 101 -0.07 -12.62 5.69
C ILE A 101 -1.21 -13.53 5.19
N MET A 102 -2.05 -13.06 4.27
CA MET A 102 -3.23 -13.79 3.80
C MET A 102 -3.30 -13.80 2.28
N PRO A 103 -2.57 -14.71 1.63
CA PRO A 103 -2.60 -14.81 0.18
C PRO A 103 -3.92 -15.41 -0.32
N GLY A 104 -4.55 -14.79 -1.31
CA GLY A 104 -5.76 -15.31 -1.94
C GLY A 104 -6.74 -14.22 -2.34
N THR A 105 -7.79 -14.60 -3.08
CA THR A 105 -8.86 -13.67 -3.45
C THR A 105 -9.65 -13.27 -2.21
N GLN A 106 -9.78 -11.97 -1.99
CA GLN A 106 -10.61 -11.40 -0.93
C GLN A 106 -11.78 -10.64 -1.56
N THR A 107 -13.00 -10.88 -1.06
CA THR A 107 -14.15 -10.06 -1.43
C THR A 107 -14.30 -8.93 -0.42
N ILE A 108 -14.03 -7.71 -0.85
CA ILE A 108 -14.18 -6.51 -0.01
C ILE A 108 -15.54 -5.90 -0.32
N THR A 109 -16.42 -5.81 0.68
CA THR A 109 -17.69 -5.09 0.55
C THR A 109 -17.47 -3.61 0.84
N PRO A 110 -17.66 -2.70 -0.13
CA PRO A 110 -17.51 -1.28 0.12
C PRO A 110 -18.59 -0.79 1.09
N PRO A 111 -18.32 0.26 1.89
CA PRO A 111 -19.36 0.86 2.72
C PRO A 111 -20.51 1.39 1.83
N PRO A 112 -21.77 1.35 2.32
CA PRO A 112 -22.89 1.93 1.60
C PRO A 112 -22.64 3.41 1.26
N LEU A 113 -22.96 3.86 0.03
CA LEU A 113 -22.70 5.23 -0.43
C LEU A 113 -23.27 6.30 0.51
N ARG A 114 -24.44 6.06 1.11
CA ARG A 114 -25.05 6.95 2.12
C ARG A 114 -24.17 7.22 3.34
N ASN A 115 -23.20 6.35 3.62
CA ASN A 115 -22.27 6.49 4.73
C ASN A 115 -20.96 7.18 4.32
N ILE A 116 -20.81 7.57 3.05
CA ILE A 116 -19.59 8.18 2.48
C ILE A 116 -19.87 9.65 2.16
N ILE A 117 -19.04 10.54 2.68
CA ILE A 117 -19.03 11.96 2.30
C ILE A 117 -17.71 12.33 1.65
N ALA A 118 -17.74 13.21 0.66
CA ALA A 118 -16.53 13.69 0.02
C ALA A 118 -15.85 14.74 0.92
N SER A 119 -14.52 14.72 1.00
CA SER A 119 -13.77 15.58 1.92
C SER A 119 -13.93 17.08 1.64
N ASP A 120 -14.18 17.44 0.38
CA ASP A 120 -14.47 18.82 -0.04
C ASP A 120 -15.81 19.34 0.52
N THR A 121 -16.77 18.44 0.76
CA THR A 121 -18.04 18.77 1.44
C THR A 121 -17.91 18.88 2.96
N ILE A 122 -16.82 18.39 3.57
CA ILE A 122 -16.62 18.50 5.03
C ILE A 122 -16.34 19.95 5.41
N GLN A 123 -15.56 20.68 4.60
CA GLN A 123 -15.26 22.09 4.87
C GLN A 123 -16.55 22.92 4.92
N SER A 124 -17.44 22.74 3.95
CA SER A 124 -18.73 23.44 3.91
C SER A 124 -19.67 23.00 5.04
N LEU A 125 -19.67 21.72 5.41
CA LEU A 125 -20.42 21.20 6.56
C LEU A 125 -19.92 21.80 7.88
N TYR A 126 -18.61 21.86 8.09
CA TYR A 126 -18.00 22.42 9.30
C TYR A 126 -18.29 23.92 9.41
N SER A 127 -18.10 24.69 8.33
CA SER A 127 -18.47 26.12 8.25
C SER A 127 -19.95 26.36 8.57
N SER A 128 -20.85 25.51 8.04
CA SER A 128 -22.29 25.62 8.31
C SER A 128 -22.68 25.32 9.77
N LEU A 129 -21.87 24.53 10.49
CA LEU A 129 -22.07 24.18 11.90
C LEU A 129 -21.40 25.17 12.85
N THR A 130 -20.29 25.80 12.46
CA THR A 130 -19.54 26.77 13.28
C THR A 130 -19.88 28.24 13.00
N GLY A 131 -20.71 28.54 12.00
CA GLY A 131 -21.14 29.90 11.68
C GLY A 131 -20.02 30.81 11.18
N SER A 132 -18.99 30.22 10.54
CA SER A 132 -17.85 30.94 9.94
C SER A 132 -17.91 30.87 8.41
#